data_AF-A0A1E4EUK5-F1
#
_entry.id   AF-A0A1E4EUK5-F1
#
_cell.length_a   1.000
_cell.length_b   1.000
_cell.length_c   1.000
_cell.angle_alpha   90.00
_cell.angle_beta   90.00
_cell.angle_gamma   90.00
#
_symmetry.space_group_name_H-M   'P 1'
#
loop_
_entity.id
_entity.type
_entity.pdbx_description
1 polymer ?
#
loop_
_entity_poly.entity_id
_entity_poly.type
_entity_poly.pdbx_seq_one_letter_code
_entity_poly.pdbx_strand_id
1 'polypeptide(L)'
;MTQAIVTKYIGPSNTRGSRIKATAWAGSVTVPYQSNLSSEKNHAEAARALATKYGWHGKFVGGGMPGTDGFAFVNISAAAGEAVFTTYAENV
;
A
#
# COMPACT_ATOMS: atom_id res chain seq x y z
N MET A 1 12.18 -0.10 13.55
CA MET A 1 12.06 -1.32 12.72
C MET A 1 10.75 -1.24 11.96
N THR A 2 10.79 -1.32 10.63
CA THR A 2 9.61 -1.31 9.76
C THR A 2 9.25 -2.74 9.35
N GLN A 3 8.00 -2.95 8.95
CA GLN A 3 7.49 -4.26 8.56
C GLN A 3 7.01 -4.24 7.11
N ALA A 4 6.96 -5.41 6.49
CA ALA A 4 6.32 -5.56 5.17
C ALA A 4 4.83 -5.25 5.26
N ILE A 5 4.34 -4.47 4.30
CA ILE A 5 2.92 -4.10 4.19
C ILE A 5 2.32 -4.89 3.04
N VAL A 6 1.27 -5.65 3.33
CA VAL A 6 0.49 -6.35 2.32
C VAL A 6 -0.80 -5.61 2.08
N THR A 7 -1.12 -5.36 0.83
CA THR A 7 -2.35 -4.68 0.41
C THR A 7 -3.24 -5.64 -0.36
N LYS A 8 -4.55 -5.51 -0.15
CA LYS A 8 -5.56 -6.32 -0.85
C LYS A 8 -6.71 -5.44 -1.32
N TYR A 9 -7.11 -5.61 -2.58
CA TYR A 9 -8.33 -5.01 -3.09
C TYR A 9 -9.56 -5.74 -2.54
N ILE A 10 -10.54 -4.98 -2.08
CA ILE A 10 -11.83 -5.48 -1.63
C ILE A 10 -12.88 -4.81 -2.50
N GLY A 11 -13.56 -5.62 -3.32
CA GLY A 11 -14.63 -5.17 -4.19
C GLY A 11 -15.77 -4.49 -3.43
N PRO A 12 -16.60 -3.71 -4.14
CA PRO A 12 -17.78 -3.08 -3.55
C PRO A 12 -18.76 -4.16 -3.06
N SER A 13 -19.44 -3.87 -1.95
CA SER A 13 -20.56 -4.65 -1.44
C SER A 13 -21.84 -3.84 -1.48
N ASN A 14 -22.99 -4.46 -1.22
CA ASN A 14 -24.32 -3.82 -1.25
C ASN A 14 -24.45 -2.54 -0.39
N THR A 15 -23.54 -2.33 0.56
CA THR A 15 -23.57 -1.19 1.50
C THR A 15 -22.26 -0.39 1.53
N ARG A 16 -21.21 -0.80 0.80
CA ARG A 16 -19.88 -0.17 0.88
C ARG A 16 -19.18 -0.17 -0.46
N GLY A 17 -18.57 0.94 -0.83
CA GLY A 17 -17.74 1.05 -2.02
C GLY A 17 -16.50 0.16 -2.00
N SER A 18 -15.86 0.06 -3.17
CA SER A 18 -14.55 -0.58 -3.35
C SER A 18 -13.51 0.08 -2.44
N ARG A 19 -12.61 -0.71 -1.89
CA ARG A 19 -11.59 -0.24 -0.95
C ARG A 19 -10.36 -1.12 -0.97
N ILE A 20 -9.23 -0.58 -0.53
CA ILE A 20 -8.00 -1.33 -0.34
C ILE A 20 -7.70 -1.42 1.14
N LYS A 21 -7.39 -2.63 1.59
CA LYS A 21 -6.92 -2.87 2.95
C LYS A 21 -5.41 -3.10 2.93
N ALA A 22 -4.67 -2.21 3.60
CA ALA A 22 -3.26 -2.39 3.93
C ALA A 22 -3.15 -3.07 5.30
N THR A 23 -2.32 -4.10 5.41
CA THR A 23 -2.12 -4.89 6.62
C THR A 23 -0.64 -5.11 6.85
N ALA A 24 -0.22 -4.93 8.10
CA ALA A 24 1.09 -5.29 8.61
C ALA A 24 0.91 -5.93 10.00
N TRP A 25 1.99 -6.44 10.60
CA TRP A 25 1.90 -7.01 11.95
C TRP A 25 1.50 -5.95 13.00
N ALA A 26 1.89 -4.70 12.81
CA ALA A 26 1.48 -3.59 13.68
C ALA A 26 -0.02 -3.24 13.60
N GLY A 27 -0.73 -3.65 12.53
CA GLY A 27 -2.16 -3.47 12.38
C GLY A 27 -2.59 -3.25 10.93
N SER A 28 -3.75 -2.63 10.73
CA SER A 28 -4.30 -2.43 9.38
C SER A 28 -4.98 -1.07 9.20
N VAL A 29 -5.07 -0.65 7.94
CA VAL A 29 -5.77 0.56 7.48
C VAL A 29 -6.58 0.19 6.25
N THR A 30 -7.77 0.77 6.12
CA THR A 30 -8.60 0.61 4.92
C THR A 30 -8.84 1.97 4.30
N VAL A 31 -8.52 2.10 3.01
CA VAL A 31 -8.66 3.35 2.24
C VAL A 31 -9.67 3.11 1.11
N PRO A 32 -10.60 4.05 0.85
CA PRO A 32 -11.49 3.96 -0.29
C PRO A 32 -10.72 3.86 -1.61
N TYR A 33 -11.18 3.01 -2.54
CA TYR A 33 -10.57 2.90 -3.86
C TYR A 33 -10.98 4.12 -4.69
N GLN A 34 -10.00 4.88 -5.18
CA GLN A 34 -10.24 6.02 -6.05
C GLN A 34 -10.21 5.55 -7.51
N SER A 35 -11.34 5.63 -8.21
CA SER A 35 -11.45 5.27 -9.64
C SER A 35 -10.58 6.11 -10.56
N ASN A 36 -10.14 7.29 -10.09
CA ASN A 36 -9.28 8.21 -10.85
C ASN A 36 -7.81 7.80 -10.82
N LEU A 37 -7.42 6.85 -9.97
CA LEU A 37 -6.04 6.35 -9.84
C LEU A 37 -5.93 4.94 -10.43
N SER A 38 -4.74 4.61 -10.95
CA SER A 38 -4.38 3.23 -11.29
C SER A 38 -4.48 2.33 -10.05
N SER A 39 -4.75 1.04 -10.23
CA SER A 39 -4.80 0.07 -9.13
C SER A 39 -3.51 0.11 -8.31
N GLU A 40 -2.34 0.10 -8.93
CA GLU A 40 -1.04 0.21 -8.25
C GLU A 40 -0.93 1.46 -7.36
N LYS A 41 -1.36 2.62 -7.88
CA LYS A 41 -1.32 3.88 -7.12
C LYS A 41 -2.27 3.85 -5.93
N ASN A 42 -3.46 3.26 -6.09
CA ASN A 42 -4.38 3.05 -4.97
C ASN A 42 -3.77 2.12 -3.90
N HIS A 43 -3.06 1.06 -4.32
CA HIS A 43 -2.36 0.17 -3.40
C HIS A 43 -1.21 0.87 -2.67
N ALA A 44 -0.42 1.70 -3.37
CA ALA A 44 0.64 2.51 -2.79
C ALA A 44 0.09 3.54 -1.78
N GLU A 45 -1.02 4.21 -2.09
CA GLU A 45 -1.70 5.14 -1.18
C GLU A 45 -2.17 4.45 0.11
N ALA A 46 -2.74 3.25 0.01
CA ALA A 46 -3.13 2.48 1.18
C ALA A 46 -1.92 2.08 2.05
N ALA A 47 -0.80 1.71 1.41
CA ALA A 47 0.44 1.40 2.11
C ALA A 47 1.06 2.66 2.77
N ARG A 48 1.00 3.81 2.09
CA ARG A 48 1.41 5.11 2.62
C ARG A 48 0.59 5.50 3.84
N ALA A 49 -0.73 5.35 3.79
CA ALA A 49 -1.61 5.64 4.91
C ALA A 49 -1.28 4.79 6.15
N LEU A 50 -0.94 3.51 5.96
CA LEU A 50 -0.48 2.66 7.05
C LEU A 50 0.88 3.11 7.58
N ALA A 51 1.86 3.37 6.71
CA ALA A 51 3.18 3.83 7.11
C ALA A 51 3.10 5.14 7.91
N THR A 52 2.34 6.13 7.44
CA THR A 52 2.11 7.40 8.14
C THR A 52 1.46 7.18 9.51
N LYS A 53 0.45 6.31 9.60
CA LYS A 53 -0.24 6.00 10.87
C LYS A 53 0.71 5.47 11.95
N TYR A 54 1.73 4.71 11.56
CA TYR A 54 2.70 4.12 12.49
C TYR A 54 4.05 4.86 12.52
N GLY A 55 4.17 6.02 11.88
CA GLY A 55 5.42 6.80 11.85
C GLY A 55 6.56 6.06 11.14
N TRP A 56 6.25 5.26 10.12
CA TRP A 56 7.25 4.54 9.35
C TRP A 56 7.77 5.41 8.22
N HIS A 57 9.08 5.64 8.24
CA HIS A 57 9.80 6.49 7.31
C HIS A 57 10.70 5.64 6.39
N GLY A 58 11.03 6.19 5.22
CA GLY A 58 11.99 5.57 4.30
C GLY A 58 11.44 5.24 2.92
N LYS A 59 12.20 4.44 2.17
CA LYS A 59 11.83 4.07 0.80
C LYS A 59 11.16 2.70 0.79
N PHE A 60 9.93 2.64 0.32
CA PHE A 60 9.14 1.42 0.14
C PHE A 60 9.09 1.05 -1.34
N VAL A 61 9.50 -0.18 -1.64
CA VAL A 61 9.37 -0.74 -2.98
C VAL A 61 8.25 -1.78 -2.97
N GLY A 62 7.33 -1.64 -3.92
CA GLY A 62 6.17 -2.49 -4.08
C GLY A 62 6.31 -3.48 -5.23
N GLY A 63 5.86 -4.72 -5.01
CA GLY A 63 5.73 -5.75 -6.04
C GLY A 63 4.40 -6.48 -5.95
N GLY A 64 3.94 -7.04 -7.08
CA GLY A 64 2.75 -7.88 -7.13
C GLY A 64 2.97 -9.17 -6.32
N MET A 65 1.95 -9.58 -5.56
CA MET A 65 1.98 -10.85 -4.84
C MET A 65 1.51 -12.02 -5.73
N PRO A 66 1.89 -13.27 -5.41
CA PRO A 66 1.24 -14.43 -6.01
C PRO A 66 -0.25 -14.44 -5.63
N GLY A 67 -1.11 -14.19 -6.62
CA GLY A 67 -2.55 -13.95 -6.47
C GLY A 67 -2.94 -12.64 -7.17
N THR A 68 -4.13 -12.60 -7.77
CA THR A 68 -4.49 -11.52 -8.72
C THR A 68 -4.75 -10.15 -8.08
N ASP A 69 -4.85 -10.04 -6.75
CA ASP A 69 -5.54 -8.90 -6.12
C ASP A 69 -4.74 -8.17 -5.03
N GLY A 70 -3.40 -8.26 -5.02
CA GLY A 70 -2.60 -7.65 -3.96
C GLY A 70 -1.15 -7.30 -4.29
N PHE A 71 -0.62 -6.33 -3.52
CA PHE A 71 0.78 -5.88 -3.58
C PHE A 71 1.43 -5.98 -2.21
N ALA A 72 2.72 -6.32 -2.21
CA ALA A 72 3.58 -6.27 -1.03
C ALA A 72 4.58 -5.12 -1.14
N PHE A 73 4.65 -4.28 -0.11
CA PHE A 73 5.58 -3.17 -0.01
C PHE A 73 6.58 -3.43 1.10
N VAL A 74 7.87 -3.37 0.77
CA VAL A 74 8.97 -3.59 1.71
C VAL A 74 9.83 -2.34 1.78
N ASN A 75 10.19 -1.95 3.00
CA ASN A 75 11.11 -0.85 3.22
C ASN A 75 12.55 -1.30 2.91
N ILE A 76 13.20 -0.62 1.96
CA ILE A 76 14.56 -0.91 1.51
C ILE A 76 15.59 0.10 2.02
N SER A 77 15.15 1.16 2.69
CA SER A 77 16.03 2.19 3.22
C SER A 77 15.37 2.90 4.38
N ALA A 78 15.97 2.82 5.56
CA ALA A 78 15.58 3.56 6.76
C ALA A 78 16.07 5.02 6.73
N ALA A 79 16.03 5.67 5.57
CA ALA A 79 16.37 7.07 5.45
C ALA A 79 15.40 7.93 6.26
N ALA A 80 15.93 8.93 6.97
CA ALA A 80 15.13 9.92 7.67
C ALA A 80 14.43 10.82 6.63
N GLY A 81 13.11 10.69 6.49
CA GLY A 81 12.32 11.42 5.49
C GLY A 81 10.88 10.92 5.35
N GLU A 82 10.08 11.56 4.49
CA GLU A 82 8.75 11.06 4.13
C GLU A 82 8.83 9.67 3.49
N ALA A 83 7.80 8.86 3.70
CA ALA A 83 7.74 7.53 3.10
C ALA A 83 7.53 7.65 1.58
N VAL A 84 8.55 7.24 0.80
CA VAL A 84 8.49 7.25 -0.66
C VAL A 84 8.13 5.86 -1.16
N PHE A 85 7.06 5.76 -1.95
CA PHE A 85 6.60 4.50 -2.53
C PHE A 85 6.93 4.46 -4.02
N THR A 86 7.62 3.42 -4.47
CA THR A 86 7.94 3.21 -5.89
C THR A 86 7.39 1.87 -6.36
N THR A 87 6.72 1.86 -7.50
CA THR A 87 6.23 0.64 -8.19
C THR A 87 6.96 0.50 -9.53
N TYR A 88 7.10 -0.73 -10.03
CA TYR A 88 7.91 -1.00 -11.23
C TYR A 88 7.31 -0.46 -12.54
N ALA A 89 6.06 -0.02 -12.56
CA ALA A 89 5.43 0.56 -13.75
C ALA A 89 5.92 1.98 -14.11
N GLU A 90 6.65 2.66 -13.21
CA GLU A 90 7.14 4.03 -13.43
C GLU A 90 8.50 4.11 -14.15
N ASN A 91 9.09 2.97 -14.59
CA ASN A 91 10.39 2.92 -15.28
C ASN A 91 10.29 2.46 -16.76
N VAL A 92 9.16 2.70 -17.44
CA VAL A 92 9.01 2.46 -18.88
C VAL A 92 8.68 3.75 -19.61
#